data_AF-A0A6B2FYP7-F1
#
_entry.id   AF-A0A6B2FYP7-F1
#
_cell.length_a   1.000
_cell.length_b   1.000
_cell.length_c   1.000
_cell.angle_alpha   90.00
_cell.angle_beta   90.00
_cell.angle_gamma   90.00
#
_symmetry.space_group_name_H-M   'P 1'
#
loop_
_entity.id
_entity.type
_entity.pdbx_description
1 polymer ?
#
loop_
_entity_poly.entity_id
_entity_poly.type
_entity_poly.pdbx_seq_one_letter_code
_entity_poly.pdbx_strand_id
1 'polypeptide(L)'
;GFDFGVNDLQNDPIKVFHLLIETFKFSFGHREKLSDPRFNKNVKNFTKKLLSENYADEIRGKIDSKPHNSSYYGPILCNKLKSGTTHLVVIDKFKNVVSVTSTING
;
A
#
# COMPACT_ATOMS: atom_id res chain seq x y z
N GLY A 1 -7.98 13.22 1.39
CA GLY A 1 -7.72 11.86 1.89
C GLY A 1 -9.01 11.34 2.50
N PHE A 2 -8.95 10.59 3.61
CA PHE A 2 -10.11 10.46 4.52
C PHE A 2 -10.15 11.58 5.57
N ASP A 3 -9.26 12.57 5.43
CA ASP A 3 -9.15 13.78 6.22
C ASP A 3 -9.07 13.52 7.73
N PHE A 4 -8.22 12.55 8.09
CA PHE A 4 -7.98 12.19 9.48
C PHE A 4 -7.35 13.33 10.28
N GLY A 5 -7.97 13.64 11.42
CA GLY A 5 -7.44 14.48 12.47
C GLY A 5 -6.66 13.69 13.54
N VAL A 6 -5.94 14.43 14.38
CA VAL A 6 -5.11 13.87 15.46
C VAL A 6 -5.88 13.02 16.49
N ASN A 7 -7.18 13.29 16.65
CA ASN A 7 -8.02 12.62 17.63
C ASN A 7 -8.86 11.47 17.03
N ASP A 8 -8.89 11.29 15.71
CA ASP A 8 -9.82 10.33 15.09
C ASP A 8 -9.50 8.89 15.47
N LEU A 9 -8.22 8.56 15.62
CA LEU A 9 -7.81 7.24 16.10
C LEU A 9 -8.28 6.98 17.54
N GLN A 10 -8.36 8.01 18.37
CA GLN A 10 -8.84 7.88 19.75
C GLN A 10 -10.37 7.86 19.82
N ASN A 11 -11.02 8.71 19.03
CA ASN A 11 -12.47 8.88 19.03
C ASN A 11 -13.21 7.71 18.35
N ASP A 12 -12.67 7.22 17.24
CA ASP A 12 -13.27 6.13 16.45
C ASP A 12 -12.18 5.23 15.84
N PRO A 13 -11.47 4.45 16.67
CA PRO A 13 -10.40 3.56 16.21
C PRO A 13 -10.92 2.54 15.20
N ILE A 14 -12.16 2.07 15.36
CA ILE A 14 -12.76 1.05 14.49
C ILE A 14 -12.86 1.60 13.06
N LYS A 15 -13.38 2.81 12.89
CA LYS A 15 -13.45 3.45 11.57
C LYS A 15 -12.07 3.69 10.98
N VAL A 16 -11.11 4.17 11.77
CA VAL A 16 -9.74 4.41 11.28
C VAL A 16 -9.10 3.11 10.78
N PHE A 17 -9.18 2.03 11.57
CA PHE A 17 -8.66 0.73 11.16
C PHE A 17 -9.41 0.15 9.97
N HIS A 18 -10.74 0.27 9.92
CA HIS A 18 -11.54 -0.17 8.78
C HIS A 18 -11.08 0.51 7.48
N LEU A 19 -11.01 1.84 7.47
CA LEU A 19 -10.57 2.60 6.31
C LEU A 19 -9.12 2.28 5.92
N LEU A 20 -8.23 2.11 6.89
CA LEU A 20 -6.84 1.70 6.64
C LEU A 20 -6.75 0.32 6.00
N ILE A 21 -7.47 -0.66 6.55
CA ILE A 21 -7.50 -2.04 6.06
C ILE A 21 -8.08 -2.10 4.65
N GLU A 22 -9.22 -1.45 4.39
CA GLU A 22 -9.86 -1.42 3.08
C GLU A 22 -8.94 -0.78 2.02
N THR A 23 -8.26 0.32 2.39
CA THR A 23 -7.26 0.96 1.53
C THR A 23 -6.11 0.02 1.18
N PHE A 24 -5.60 -0.72 2.16
CA PHE A 24 -4.56 -1.72 1.90
C PHE A 24 -5.06 -2.85 1.02
N LYS A 25 -6.28 -3.37 1.21
CA LYS A 25 -6.82 -4.44 0.35
C LYS A 25 -6.82 -4.03 -1.13
N PHE A 26 -7.28 -2.83 -1.46
CA PHE A 26 -7.21 -2.30 -2.83
C PHE A 26 -5.77 -2.17 -3.32
N SER A 27 -4.87 -1.64 -2.48
CA SER A 27 -3.45 -1.48 -2.82
C SER A 27 -2.78 -2.82 -3.13
N PHE A 28 -3.02 -3.84 -2.30
CA PHE A 28 -2.50 -5.20 -2.50
C PHE A 28 -3.10 -5.88 -3.73
N GLY A 29 -4.41 -5.71 -4.00
CA GLY A 29 -5.04 -6.24 -5.22
C GLY A 29 -4.47 -5.61 -6.51
N HIS A 30 -3.97 -4.38 -6.44
CA HIS A 30 -3.28 -3.72 -7.56
C HIS A 30 -1.79 -4.06 -7.67
N ARG A 31 -1.15 -4.41 -6.56
CA ARG A 31 0.28 -4.75 -6.51
C ARG A 31 0.67 -5.87 -7.46
N GLU A 32 -0.21 -6.84 -7.70
CA GLU A 32 0.02 -7.95 -8.63
C GLU A 32 0.29 -7.49 -10.08
N LYS A 33 -0.09 -6.27 -10.44
CA LYS A 33 0.17 -5.68 -11.77
C LYS A 33 1.51 -4.97 -11.86
N LEU A 34 2.24 -4.87 -10.75
CA LEU A 34 3.60 -4.31 -10.70
C LEU A 34 4.61 -5.44 -10.84
N SER A 35 5.50 -5.31 -11.82
CA SER A 35 6.58 -6.26 -12.08
C SER A 35 7.81 -5.52 -12.64
N ASP A 36 8.87 -6.25 -13.00
CA ASP A 36 10.08 -5.62 -13.54
C ASP A 36 9.76 -4.82 -14.82
N PRO A 37 9.94 -3.49 -14.81
CA PRO A 37 9.57 -2.62 -15.93
C PRO A 37 10.41 -2.87 -17.19
N ARG A 38 11.55 -3.57 -17.07
CA ARG A 38 12.36 -4.00 -18.23
C ARG A 38 11.65 -5.10 -19.03
N PHE A 39 10.82 -5.91 -18.37
CA PHE A 39 10.11 -7.04 -18.98
C PHE A 39 8.62 -6.75 -19.18
N ASN A 40 8.03 -5.82 -18.41
CA ASN A 40 6.64 -5.41 -18.55
C ASN A 40 6.51 -3.91 -18.81
N LYS A 41 6.30 -3.56 -20.09
CA LYS A 41 6.17 -2.16 -20.55
C LYS A 41 4.97 -1.43 -19.95
N ASN A 42 3.94 -2.15 -19.48
CA ASN A 42 2.73 -1.54 -18.92
C ASN A 42 2.93 -0.99 -17.49
N VAL A 43 3.97 -1.45 -16.77
CA VAL A 43 4.21 -1.08 -15.36
C VAL A 43 4.37 0.42 -15.20
N LYS A 44 5.06 1.10 -16.13
CA LYS A 44 5.29 2.55 -16.04
C LYS A 44 3.98 3.35 -16.10
N ASN A 45 3.09 2.98 -17.03
CA ASN A 45 1.79 3.64 -17.18
C ASN A 45 0.86 3.30 -16.01
N PHE A 46 0.88 2.05 -15.57
CA PHE A 46 0.09 1.62 -14.41
C PHE A 46 0.54 2.33 -13.13
N THR A 47 1.86 2.47 -12.91
CA THR A 47 2.41 3.22 -11.77
C THR A 47 1.96 4.68 -11.80
N LYS A 48 2.00 5.34 -12.97
CA LYS A 48 1.46 6.71 -13.12
C LYS A 48 -0.03 6.79 -12.78
N LYS A 49 -0.83 5.79 -13.16
CA LYS A 49 -2.24 5.72 -12.81
C LYS A 49 -2.43 5.55 -11.30
N LEU A 50 -1.70 4.64 -10.66
CA LEU A 50 -1.76 4.42 -9.21
C LEU A 50 -1.45 5.69 -8.40
N LEU A 51 -0.56 6.54 -8.91
CA LEU A 51 -0.16 7.80 -8.28
C LEU A 51 -1.05 8.99 -8.64
N SER A 52 -2.08 8.81 -9.48
CA SER A 52 -2.97 9.91 -9.88
C SER A 52 -4.05 10.15 -8.83
N GLU A 53 -4.31 11.42 -8.51
CA GLU A 53 -5.34 11.82 -7.53
C GLU A 53 -6.73 11.34 -7.93
N ASN A 54 -7.11 11.51 -9.21
CA ASN A 54 -8.40 11.05 -9.74
C ASN A 54 -8.61 9.54 -9.51
N TYR A 55 -7.56 8.73 -9.66
CA TYR A 55 -7.67 7.30 -9.42
C TYR A 55 -7.73 6.98 -7.93
N ALA A 56 -6.99 7.70 -7.10
CA ALA A 56 -7.08 7.58 -5.64
C ALA A 56 -8.49 7.94 -5.14
N ASP A 57 -9.15 8.94 -5.72
CA ASP A 57 -10.52 9.32 -5.38
C ASP A 57 -11.54 8.29 -5.89
N GLU A 58 -11.33 7.69 -7.07
CA GLU A 58 -12.15 6.56 -7.55
C GLU A 58 -12.10 5.38 -6.58
N ILE A 59 -10.91 5.01 -6.09
CA ILE A 59 -10.75 3.94 -5.11
C ILE A 59 -11.35 4.35 -3.76
N ARG A 60 -11.17 5.60 -3.33
CA ARG A 60 -11.76 6.09 -2.08
C ARG A 60 -13.29 6.02 -2.11
N GLY A 61 -13.92 6.36 -3.23
CA GLY A 61 -15.36 6.27 -3.42
C GLY A 61 -15.91 4.84 -3.38
N LYS A 62 -15.05 3.82 -3.48
CA LYS A 62 -15.41 2.40 -3.34
C LYS A 62 -15.32 1.89 -1.91
N ILE A 63 -14.66 2.61 -1.00
CA ILE A 63 -14.52 2.20 0.39
C ILE A 63 -15.77 2.64 1.16
N ASP A 64 -16.64 1.68 1.48
CA ASP A 64 -17.84 1.88 2.29
C ASP A 64 -17.63 1.41 3.73
N SER A 65 -18.69 1.35 4.54
CA SER A 65 -18.62 0.94 5.96
C SER A 65 -18.56 -0.57 6.18
N LYS A 66 -18.43 -1.38 5.13
CA LYS A 66 -18.46 -2.84 5.22
C LYS A 66 -17.27 -3.47 4.47
N PRO A 67 -16.79 -4.64 4.90
CA PRO A 67 -15.81 -5.39 4.14
C PRO A 67 -16.50 -6.11 2.96
N HIS A 68 -15.72 -6.37 1.91
CA HIS A 68 -16.17 -7.10 0.72
C HIS A 68 -15.38 -8.40 0.53
N ASN A 69 -15.86 -9.26 -0.38
CA ASN A 69 -15.14 -10.46 -0.79
C ASN A 69 -13.85 -10.11 -1.55
N SER A 70 -12.88 -11.03 -1.57
CA SER A 70 -11.57 -10.84 -2.21
C SER A 70 -11.64 -10.35 -3.66
N SER A 71 -12.60 -10.86 -4.44
CA SER A 71 -12.83 -10.49 -5.84
C SER A 71 -13.16 -9.01 -6.05
N TYR A 72 -13.64 -8.32 -5.02
CA TYR A 72 -13.95 -6.89 -5.07
C TYR A 72 -12.70 -6.01 -5.22
N TYR A 73 -11.60 -6.41 -4.58
CA TYR A 73 -10.36 -5.63 -4.54
C TYR A 73 -9.40 -5.95 -5.70
N GLY A 74 -9.59 -7.09 -6.36
CA GLY A 74 -8.78 -7.57 -7.48
C GLY A 74 -8.29 -9.01 -7.28
N PRO A 75 -7.48 -9.53 -8.22
CA PRO A 75 -6.88 -10.85 -8.08
C PRO A 75 -5.91 -10.84 -6.89
N ILE A 76 -6.18 -11.68 -5.88
CA ILE A 76 -5.29 -11.84 -4.72
C ILE A 76 -4.59 -13.18 -4.87
N LEU A 77 -3.30 -13.15 -5.19
CA LEU A 77 -2.42 -14.32 -5.15
C LEU A 77 -1.69 -14.34 -3.82
N CYS A 78 -1.89 -15.41 -3.05
CA CYS A 78 -1.22 -15.57 -1.76
C CYS A 78 0.18 -16.14 -2.02
N ASN A 79 1.18 -15.27 -2.12
CA ASN A 79 2.57 -15.70 -2.18
C ASN A 79 3.02 -16.12 -0.78
N LYS A 80 3.63 -17.31 -0.66
CA LYS A 80 4.15 -17.83 0.60
C LYS A 80 5.23 -16.86 1.13
N LEU A 81 4.99 -16.26 2.30
CA LEU A 81 5.96 -15.38 2.94
C LEU A 81 7.22 -16.18 3.30
N LYS A 82 8.37 -15.69 2.84
CA LYS A 82 9.69 -16.14 3.30
C LYS A 82 10.17 -15.18 4.39
N SER A 83 10.68 -15.74 5.48
CA SER A 83 11.13 -14.96 6.65
C SER A 83 12.63 -14.74 6.59
N GLY A 84 13.08 -13.48 6.75
CA GLY A 84 14.48 -13.10 6.73
C GLY A 84 14.70 -11.70 6.16
N THR A 85 14.29 -10.65 6.87
CA THR A 85 14.43 -9.25 6.43
C THR A 85 14.86 -8.36 7.58
N THR A 86 15.84 -7.50 7.34
CA THR A 86 16.35 -6.50 8.29
C THR A 86 16.18 -5.10 7.72
N HIS A 87 15.80 -4.13 8.56
CA HIS A 87 15.68 -2.72 8.20
C HIS A 87 16.57 -1.85 9.11
N LEU A 88 17.33 -0.92 8.52
CA LEU A 88 18.23 0.00 9.23
C LEU A 88 18.05 1.42 8.67
N VAL A 89 18.05 2.42 9.56
CA VAL A 89 18.05 3.85 9.20
C VAL A 89 19.24 4.52 9.87
N VAL A 90 19.98 5.35 9.12
CA VAL A 90 21.15 6.09 9.60
C VAL A 90 20.98 7.58 9.30
N ILE A 91 21.29 8.42 10.28
CA ILE A 91 21.30 9.88 10.17
C ILE A 91 22.68 10.38 10.62
N ASP A 92 23.31 11.26 9.86
CA ASP A 92 24.64 11.81 10.20
C ASP A 92 24.58 13.27 10.68
N LYS A 93 25.74 13.80 11.10
CA LYS A 93 25.89 15.19 11.57
C LYS A 93 25.62 16.24 10.49
N PHE A 94 25.66 15.87 9.21
CA PHE A 94 25.37 16.73 8.08
C PHE A 94 23.90 16.68 7.66
N LYS A 95 23.06 15.96 8.41
CA LYS A 95 21.63 15.73 8.15
C LYS A 95 21.37 14.89 6.90
N ASN A 96 22.34 14.08 6.47
CA ASN A 96 22.08 13.03 5.48
C ASN A 96 21.26 11.92 6.13
N VAL A 97 20.33 11.32 5.36
CA VAL A 97 19.46 10.24 5.82
C VAL A 97 19.53 9.08 4.84
N VAL A 98 19.81 7.88 5.35
CA VAL A 98 19.89 6.64 4.56
C VAL A 98 18.97 5.60 5.19
N SER A 99 18.16 4.93 4.37
CA SER A 99 17.28 3.82 4.78
C SER A 99 17.60 2.58 3.93
N VAL A 100 17.86 1.47 4.59
CA VAL A 100 18.25 0.20 3.95
C VAL A 100 17.34 -0.92 4.44
N THR A 101 16.76 -1.65 3.50
CA THR A 101 16.05 -2.90 3.76
C THR A 101 16.80 -4.02 3.04
N SER A 102 17.30 -4.99 3.79
CA SER A 102 18.04 -6.15 3.27
C SER A 102 17.29 -7.43 3.57
N THR A 103 17.34 -8.41 2.67
CA THR A 103 16.64 -9.69 2.82
C THR A 103 17.49 -10.84 2.29
N ILE A 104 17.39 -11.98 2.95
CA ILE A 104 17.81 -13.27 2.42
C ILE A 104 16.55 -14.07 2.13
N ASN A 105 16.25 -14.24 0.85
CA ASN A 105 15.17 -15.12 0.43
C ASN A 105 15.70 -16.56 0.47
N GLY A 106 15.39 -17.29 1.54
CA GLY A 106 15.65 -18.74 1.61
C GLY A 106 14.92 -19.55 0.55
#